data_AF-A0A850CAH9-F1
#
_entry.id   AF-A0A850CAH9-F1
#
_cell.length_a   1.000
_cell.length_b   1.000
_cell.length_c   1.000
_cell.angle_alpha   90.00
_cell.angle_beta   90.00
_cell.angle_gamma   90.00
#
_symmetry.space_group_name_H-M   'P 1'
#
loop_
_entity.id
_entity.type
_entity.pdbx_description
1 polymer ?
#
loop_
_entity_poly.entity_id
_entity_poly.type
_entity_poly.pdbx_seq_one_letter_code
_entity_poly.pdbx_strand_id
1 'polypeptide(L)'
;MGRHKFGIAAALLALLLLAWMWPEGDAPPAGTLTATEPTGSEAPSSPAEDDGESPDTADDSDPATETTAAEDPAETSASPSPSSEAPGAPSSAPAAEPASNTYDGPLGTRNHTGDDSVALTFDDGPSPEWTPKVLDMLRERGIKATFCLIGAYAEAYPELVADIVREGHTLCNHSWYHEFDLGTWSEEEIRANLQRTNDAITKAAPGATIEYFRHPGGQWTERAIGVAADMGMESLHWAVDPSDWDNATTESQIKTRVLDASKPGAIILLHDGASNQKDMCGALESILAEFERRGYTYSAL
;
A
#
# COMPACT_ATOMS: atom_id res chain seq x y z
N MET A 1 -37.22 -4.47 -35.80
CA MET A 1 -36.90 -5.78 -35.18
C MET A 1 -35.61 -6.33 -35.77
N GLY A 2 -34.50 -6.21 -35.04
CA GLY A 2 -33.22 -6.82 -35.39
C GLY A 2 -32.50 -7.19 -34.10
N ARG A 3 -32.50 -8.48 -33.77
CA ARG A 3 -31.85 -9.04 -32.57
C ARG A 3 -30.43 -9.44 -32.97
N HIS A 4 -29.41 -8.71 -32.50
CA HIS A 4 -28.03 -9.16 -32.59
C HIS A 4 -27.65 -9.87 -31.30
N LYS A 5 -27.37 -11.16 -31.44
CA LYS A 5 -26.69 -12.02 -30.46
C LYS A 5 -25.19 -11.83 -30.65
N PHE A 6 -24.49 -11.47 -29.59
CA PHE A 6 -23.06 -11.73 -29.37
C PHE A 6 -23.00 -12.07 -27.87
N GLY A 7 -22.55 -13.23 -27.40
CA GLY A 7 -21.51 -14.11 -27.92
C GLY A 7 -20.38 -14.09 -26.90
N ILE A 8 -20.63 -14.71 -25.73
CA ILE A 8 -19.68 -14.92 -24.63
C ILE A 8 -18.56 -15.83 -25.15
N ALA A 9 -17.34 -15.31 -25.28
CA ALA A 9 -16.11 -16.10 -25.42
C ALA A 9 -14.85 -15.20 -25.36
N ALA A 10 -14.31 -14.97 -24.16
CA ALA A 10 -12.91 -14.59 -23.95
C ALA A 10 -12.54 -14.69 -22.46
N ALA A 11 -12.51 -15.90 -21.90
CA ALA A 11 -11.97 -16.15 -20.57
C ALA A 11 -11.44 -17.59 -20.51
N LEU A 12 -10.37 -17.90 -21.25
CA LEU A 12 -9.67 -19.19 -21.17
C LEU A 12 -8.27 -19.14 -21.81
N LEU A 13 -7.52 -18.04 -21.60
CA LEU A 13 -6.13 -17.97 -22.08
C LEU A 13 -5.18 -17.15 -21.19
N ALA A 14 -5.30 -17.32 -19.87
CA ALA A 14 -4.36 -16.78 -18.89
C ALA A 14 -3.86 -17.86 -17.90
N LEU A 15 -3.84 -19.13 -18.32
CA LEU A 15 -3.41 -20.27 -17.48
C LEU A 15 -2.14 -20.97 -17.97
N LEU A 16 -1.33 -20.35 -18.84
CA LEU A 16 -0.18 -21.04 -19.46
C LEU A 16 1.09 -20.19 -19.67
N LEU A 17 1.37 -19.18 -18.83
CA LEU A 17 2.63 -18.41 -18.92
C LEU A 17 3.26 -18.04 -17.57
N LEU A 18 3.28 -18.95 -16.60
CA LEU A 18 4.11 -18.82 -15.37
C LEU A 18 4.88 -20.11 -15.01
N ALA A 19 5.04 -21.03 -15.98
CA ALA A 19 5.83 -22.26 -15.80
C ALA A 19 7.28 -22.15 -16.31
N TRP A 20 7.79 -20.94 -16.59
CA TRP A 20 9.12 -20.73 -17.17
C TRP A 20 9.95 -19.79 -16.31
N MET A 21 10.29 -20.21 -15.09
CA MET A 21 11.41 -19.63 -14.33
C MET A 21 11.83 -20.51 -13.13
N TRP A 22 11.82 -21.84 -13.30
CA TRP A 22 12.48 -22.75 -12.34
C TRP A 22 13.66 -23.43 -13.03
N PRO A 23 14.90 -23.35 -12.48
CA PRO A 23 16.04 -24.06 -13.03
C PRO A 23 15.91 -25.56 -12.72
N GLU A 24 16.12 -26.38 -13.75
CA GLU A 24 16.10 -27.84 -13.69
C GLU A 24 17.04 -28.36 -12.61
N GLY A 25 16.49 -29.04 -11.59
CA GLY A 25 17.28 -29.65 -10.51
C GLY A 25 16.41 -30.41 -9.52
N ASP A 26 16.36 -31.73 -9.72
CA ASP A 26 15.88 -32.81 -8.85
C ASP A 26 14.46 -32.78 -8.27
N ALA A 27 13.71 -33.84 -8.62
CA ALA A 27 12.42 -34.17 -8.03
C ALA A 27 12.58 -34.56 -6.54
N PRO A 28 11.66 -34.14 -5.64
CA PRO A 28 11.72 -34.55 -4.25
C PRO A 28 11.29 -36.03 -4.11
N PRO A 29 11.95 -36.82 -3.24
CA PRO A 29 11.54 -38.19 -2.99
C PRO A 29 10.26 -38.23 -2.15
N ALA A 30 9.33 -39.11 -2.56
CA ALA A 30 8.19 -39.51 -1.74
C ALA A 30 8.69 -40.27 -0.50
N GLY A 31 8.50 -39.69 0.68
CA GLY A 31 8.92 -40.26 1.96
C GLY A 31 7.79 -40.22 2.99
N THR A 32 7.26 -41.39 3.28
CA THR A 32 6.22 -41.69 4.27
C THR A 32 6.60 -41.20 5.68
N LEU A 33 5.71 -40.43 6.32
CA LEU A 33 5.85 -40.02 7.71
C LEU A 33 5.58 -41.22 8.65
N THR A 34 6.57 -41.57 9.47
CA THR A 34 6.35 -42.31 10.72
C THR A 34 7.01 -41.54 11.87
N ALA A 35 6.25 -41.41 12.95
CA ALA A 35 6.58 -40.61 14.13
C ALA A 35 7.53 -41.34 15.09
N THR A 36 8.47 -40.60 15.69
CA THR A 36 9.03 -40.90 17.02
C THR A 36 9.66 -39.64 17.64
N GLU A 37 9.21 -39.25 18.83
CA GLU A 37 9.89 -38.34 19.77
C GLU A 37 10.81 -39.13 20.75
N PRO A 38 11.41 -38.55 21.82
CA PRO A 38 12.54 -37.61 21.81
C PRO A 38 13.67 -38.06 22.79
N THR A 39 14.91 -37.56 22.67
CA THR A 39 15.93 -37.69 23.76
C THR A 39 16.98 -36.56 23.80
N GLY A 40 17.09 -35.92 24.98
CA GLY A 40 18.29 -35.40 25.70
C GLY A 40 19.25 -34.42 25.00
N SER A 41 19.44 -33.18 25.46
CA SER A 41 20.14 -32.69 26.69
C SER A 41 21.65 -32.48 26.51
N GLU A 42 22.09 -31.21 26.48
CA GLU A 42 23.12 -30.56 27.35
C GLU A 42 23.86 -29.40 26.64
N ALA A 43 24.02 -28.30 27.38
CA ALA A 43 24.98 -27.20 27.15
C ALA A 43 26.33 -27.53 27.83
N PRO A 44 27.44 -26.78 27.61
CA PRO A 44 27.68 -25.60 28.47
C PRO A 44 28.56 -24.44 27.91
N SER A 45 28.37 -23.28 28.55
CA SER A 45 29.34 -22.27 29.08
C SER A 45 30.33 -21.46 28.22
N SER A 46 30.27 -20.13 28.46
CA SER A 46 31.28 -19.07 28.24
C SER A 46 32.50 -19.19 29.19
N PRO A 47 33.56 -18.35 29.05
CA PRO A 47 33.56 -17.02 29.70
C PRO A 47 34.27 -15.88 28.92
N ALA A 48 34.22 -14.69 29.55
CA ALA A 48 34.49 -13.33 29.10
C ALA A 48 35.94 -12.83 29.28
N GLU A 49 36.09 -11.49 29.14
CA GLU A 49 37.16 -10.55 29.59
C GLU A 49 38.04 -10.02 28.42
N ASP A 50 38.50 -8.77 28.34
CA ASP A 50 38.26 -7.43 28.93
C ASP A 50 39.26 -6.47 28.22
N ASP A 51 39.13 -5.15 28.45
CA ASP A 51 40.09 -4.04 28.23
C ASP A 51 40.30 -3.56 26.78
N GLY A 52 40.37 -2.27 26.43
CA GLY A 52 40.54 -0.97 27.10
C GLY A 52 40.96 -0.02 25.96
N GLU A 53 40.47 1.21 25.83
CA GLU A 53 41.03 2.44 26.41
C GLU A 53 41.10 3.47 25.24
N SER A 54 40.57 4.68 25.45
CA SER A 54 40.92 5.89 24.66
C SER A 54 41.94 6.68 25.48
N PRO A 55 42.83 7.49 24.86
CA PRO A 55 42.55 8.94 24.91
C PRO A 55 43.14 9.80 23.77
N ASP A 56 42.51 10.98 23.64
CA ASP A 56 43.02 12.34 23.35
C ASP A 56 44.28 12.57 22.50
N THR A 57 44.19 13.53 21.57
CA THR A 57 44.92 14.82 21.68
C THR A 57 44.31 15.90 20.79
N ALA A 58 44.13 17.09 21.38
CA ALA A 58 43.88 18.38 20.75
C ALA A 58 45.17 19.08 20.30
N ASP A 59 45.08 19.99 19.33
CA ASP A 59 45.87 21.24 19.14
C ASP A 59 45.46 21.84 17.76
N ASP A 60 45.41 23.13 17.43
CA ASP A 60 45.40 24.43 18.12
C ASP A 60 45.35 25.52 17.01
N SER A 61 44.85 26.71 17.39
CA SER A 61 45.16 28.05 16.82
C SER A 61 44.63 28.58 15.46
N ASP A 62 43.66 29.49 15.59
CA ASP A 62 43.50 30.83 14.92
C ASP A 62 44.78 31.72 15.10
N PRO A 63 44.99 32.95 14.53
CA PRO A 63 44.00 34.02 14.27
C PRO A 63 44.20 34.99 13.05
N ALA A 64 43.06 35.56 12.62
CA ALA A 64 42.69 36.99 12.44
C ALA A 64 43.43 38.05 11.54
N THR A 65 42.56 38.88 10.92
CA THR A 65 42.60 40.37 10.66
C THR A 65 43.54 40.93 9.56
N GLU A 66 43.27 41.99 8.77
CA GLU A 66 42.53 43.28 8.90
C GLU A 66 42.34 43.90 7.47
N THR A 67 41.17 44.45 7.09
CA THR A 67 40.75 45.90 7.05
C THR A 67 41.31 46.81 5.95
N THR A 68 40.40 47.46 5.18
CA THR A 68 40.25 48.93 4.87
C THR A 68 39.31 49.10 3.64
N ALA A 69 38.10 49.71 3.72
CA ALA A 69 37.73 51.15 3.70
C ALA A 69 38.19 51.90 2.43
N ALA A 70 37.49 52.78 1.71
CA ALA A 70 36.14 53.37 1.60
C ALA A 70 36.10 54.01 0.17
N GLU A 71 34.99 54.38 -0.48
CA GLU A 71 34.26 55.66 -0.35
C GLU A 71 33.16 55.73 -1.45
N ASP A 72 32.07 56.41 -1.08
CA ASP A 72 30.92 56.88 -1.88
C ASP A 72 31.26 58.24 -2.55
N PRO A 73 30.56 58.73 -3.62
CA PRO A 73 29.33 59.49 -3.39
C PRO A 73 28.24 59.46 -4.51
N ALA A 74 26.98 59.67 -4.07
CA ALA A 74 25.89 60.48 -4.65
C ALA A 74 25.43 60.18 -6.09
N GLU A 75 24.16 60.02 -6.46
CA GLU A 75 22.96 60.86 -6.31
C GLU A 75 21.86 60.06 -7.07
N THR A 76 20.62 59.85 -6.63
CA THR A 76 19.46 60.73 -6.92
C THR A 76 18.19 60.04 -6.41
N SER A 77 17.30 60.86 -5.86
CA SER A 77 15.97 60.52 -5.36
C SER A 77 14.97 60.26 -6.49
N ALA A 78 14.31 59.10 -6.49
CA ALA A 78 13.00 58.92 -7.09
C ALA A 78 12.24 57.78 -6.38
N SER A 79 11.22 58.17 -5.62
CA SER A 79 10.26 57.27 -4.96
C SER A 79 9.13 56.93 -5.93
N PRO A 80 8.76 55.65 -6.09
CA PRO A 80 7.40 55.28 -6.46
C PRO A 80 6.66 54.68 -5.25
N SER A 81 5.45 55.17 -5.03
CA SER A 81 4.48 54.64 -4.07
C SER A 81 4.10 53.18 -4.41
N PRO A 82 3.82 52.33 -3.40
CA PRO A 82 3.31 50.99 -3.64
C PRO A 82 1.87 51.09 -4.16
N SER A 83 1.63 50.56 -5.36
CA SER A 83 0.28 50.34 -5.87
C SER A 83 -0.33 49.18 -5.10
N SER A 84 -1.38 49.46 -4.33
CA SER A 84 -2.19 48.50 -3.59
C SER A 84 -2.94 47.60 -4.57
N GLU A 85 -2.38 46.45 -4.89
CA GLU A 85 -3.10 45.37 -5.57
C GLU A 85 -4.00 44.68 -4.53
N ALA A 86 -5.31 44.72 -4.74
CA ALA A 86 -6.29 44.09 -3.87
C ALA A 86 -6.06 42.57 -3.84
N PRO A 87 -6.21 41.89 -2.68
CA PRO A 87 -6.18 40.44 -2.65
C PRO A 87 -7.33 39.91 -3.51
N GLY A 88 -6.98 39.11 -4.51
CA GLY A 88 -7.96 38.33 -5.27
C GLY A 88 -8.81 37.52 -4.29
N ALA A 89 -10.13 37.59 -4.49
CA ALA A 89 -11.09 36.83 -3.72
C ALA A 89 -10.66 35.34 -3.65
N PRO A 90 -10.87 34.65 -2.51
CA PRO A 90 -10.57 33.23 -2.44
C PRO A 90 -11.35 32.52 -3.55
N SER A 91 -10.60 31.80 -4.40
CA SER A 91 -11.18 30.84 -5.33
C SER A 91 -12.00 29.88 -4.49
N SER A 92 -13.32 30.02 -4.53
CA SER A 92 -14.24 29.14 -3.85
C SER A 92 -13.95 27.72 -4.30
N ALA A 93 -13.52 26.88 -3.37
CA ALA A 93 -13.52 25.44 -3.57
C ALA A 93 -14.89 25.05 -4.14
N PRO A 94 -14.95 24.15 -5.15
CA PRO A 94 -16.23 23.66 -5.63
C PRO A 94 -17.04 23.16 -4.43
N ALA A 95 -18.31 23.55 -4.38
CA ALA A 95 -19.23 23.13 -3.33
C ALA A 95 -19.12 21.61 -3.17
N ALA A 96 -18.82 21.15 -1.96
CA ALA A 96 -18.74 19.74 -1.63
C ALA A 96 -20.05 19.06 -2.07
N GLU A 97 -19.96 18.23 -3.11
CA GLU A 97 -20.98 17.24 -3.42
C GLU A 97 -21.26 16.44 -2.13
N PRO A 98 -22.51 16.04 -1.85
CA PRO A 98 -22.78 15.24 -0.67
C PRO A 98 -21.84 14.02 -0.67
N ALA A 99 -21.20 13.75 0.47
CA ALA A 99 -20.37 12.56 0.65
C ALA A 99 -21.12 11.35 0.08
N SER A 100 -20.52 10.68 -0.90
CA SER A 100 -21.15 9.51 -1.52
C SER A 100 -21.41 8.47 -0.44
N ASN A 101 -22.43 7.63 -0.67
CA ASN A 101 -22.77 6.57 0.25
C ASN A 101 -21.53 5.67 0.48
N THR A 102 -21.07 5.57 1.72
CA THR A 102 -19.93 4.73 2.16
C THR A 102 -20.02 3.30 1.63
N TYR A 103 -21.25 2.80 1.49
CA TYR A 103 -21.60 1.42 1.14
C TYR A 103 -22.30 1.32 -0.22
N ASP A 104 -21.69 1.89 -1.26
CA ASP A 104 -22.19 1.82 -2.65
C ASP A 104 -21.43 0.79 -3.50
N GLY A 105 -20.58 -0.03 -2.88
CA GLY A 105 -19.90 -1.14 -3.54
C GLY A 105 -20.84 -2.31 -3.88
N PRO A 106 -20.38 -3.28 -4.68
CA PRO A 106 -21.14 -4.49 -4.98
C PRO A 106 -21.65 -5.15 -3.68
N LEU A 107 -22.94 -5.50 -3.65
CA LEU A 107 -23.59 -6.11 -2.49
C LEU A 107 -23.46 -5.31 -1.18
N GLY A 108 -23.31 -3.98 -1.27
CA GLY A 108 -23.21 -3.10 -0.09
C GLY A 108 -21.83 -3.10 0.57
N THR A 109 -20.79 -3.52 -0.15
CA THR A 109 -19.40 -3.39 0.31
C THR A 109 -18.97 -1.92 0.42
N ARG A 110 -18.02 -1.64 1.31
CA ARG A 110 -17.51 -0.29 1.54
C ARG A 110 -16.63 0.15 0.37
N ASN A 111 -16.94 1.25 -0.29
CA ASN A 111 -16.14 1.80 -1.38
C ASN A 111 -15.73 3.28 -1.19
N HIS A 112 -16.19 3.91 -0.11
CA HIS A 112 -15.78 5.26 0.28
C HIS A 112 -15.41 5.32 1.76
N THR A 113 -14.63 6.34 2.15
CA THR A 113 -14.14 6.51 3.53
C THR A 113 -15.26 6.88 4.50
N GLY A 114 -16.30 7.58 4.04
CA GLY A 114 -17.37 8.15 4.86
C GLY A 114 -17.10 9.59 5.33
N ASP A 115 -15.99 10.18 4.91
CA ASP A 115 -15.64 11.59 5.08
C ASP A 115 -15.04 12.16 3.77
N ASP A 116 -14.46 13.36 3.82
CA ASP A 116 -13.90 14.02 2.63
C ASP A 116 -12.46 13.56 2.28
N SER A 117 -11.83 12.73 3.10
CA SER A 117 -10.48 12.23 2.85
C SER A 117 -10.47 11.12 1.81
N VAL A 118 -9.36 10.96 1.08
CA VAL A 118 -9.15 9.80 0.23
C VAL A 118 -8.37 8.73 0.98
N ALA A 119 -8.64 7.46 0.69
CA ALA A 119 -7.87 6.34 1.20
C ALA A 119 -7.10 5.67 0.07
N LEU A 120 -5.77 5.60 0.22
CA LEU A 120 -4.93 4.79 -0.63
C LEU A 120 -4.94 3.36 -0.12
N THR A 121 -5.20 2.41 -1.00
CA THR A 121 -5.20 0.98 -0.68
C THR A 121 -4.31 0.21 -1.63
N PHE A 122 -3.53 -0.73 -1.10
CA PHE A 122 -2.55 -1.50 -1.86
C PHE A 122 -2.83 -3.00 -1.71
N ASP A 123 -3.08 -3.66 -2.84
CA ASP A 123 -3.35 -5.09 -2.92
C ASP A 123 -2.11 -5.88 -3.38
N ASP A 124 -2.19 -7.19 -3.16
CA ASP A 124 -1.25 -8.23 -3.59
C ASP A 124 0.09 -8.30 -2.86
N GLY A 125 0.37 -7.38 -1.95
CA GLY A 125 1.58 -7.38 -1.14
C GLY A 125 1.60 -8.45 -0.03
N PRO A 126 2.70 -8.51 0.76
CA PRO A 126 3.89 -7.69 0.60
C PRO A 126 4.83 -8.22 -0.50
N SER A 127 5.38 -7.31 -1.29
CA SER A 127 6.42 -7.53 -2.29
C SER A 127 7.77 -7.04 -1.76
N PRO A 128 8.83 -7.88 -1.77
CA PRO A 128 10.14 -7.49 -1.23
C PRO A 128 10.83 -6.38 -2.00
N GLU A 129 10.46 -6.15 -3.26
CA GLU A 129 11.02 -5.05 -4.05
C GLU A 129 10.17 -3.77 -3.96
N TRP A 130 8.84 -3.89 -3.97
CA TRP A 130 7.96 -2.75 -4.23
C TRP A 130 7.29 -2.21 -2.97
N THR A 131 6.90 -3.06 -2.01
CA THR A 131 6.31 -2.61 -0.74
C THR A 131 7.22 -1.63 0.00
N PRO A 132 8.55 -1.86 0.13
CA PRO A 132 9.44 -0.88 0.76
C PRO A 132 9.44 0.49 0.07
N LYS A 133 9.42 0.52 -1.27
CA LYS A 133 9.40 1.78 -2.04
C LYS A 133 8.08 2.53 -1.82
N VAL A 134 6.96 1.81 -1.72
CA VAL A 134 5.65 2.40 -1.38
C VAL A 134 5.67 2.96 0.03
N LEU A 135 6.15 2.20 1.02
CA LEU A 135 6.27 2.67 2.41
C LEU A 135 7.14 3.93 2.50
N ASP A 136 8.26 3.98 1.77
CA ASP A 136 9.14 5.16 1.72
C ASP A 136 8.40 6.41 1.21
N MET A 137 7.69 6.30 0.07
CA MET A 137 6.91 7.42 -0.49
C MET A 137 5.81 7.92 0.46
N LEU A 138 5.13 7.00 1.15
CA LEU A 138 4.10 7.32 2.13
C LEU A 138 4.69 7.99 3.38
N ARG A 139 5.80 7.46 3.89
CA ARG A 139 6.50 7.98 5.08
C ARG A 139 7.03 9.38 4.86
N GLU A 140 7.62 9.66 3.71
CA GLU A 140 8.10 11.02 3.33
C GLU A 140 7.00 12.08 3.41
N ARG A 141 5.74 11.68 3.21
CA ARG A 141 4.58 12.57 3.20
C ARG A 141 3.70 12.45 4.45
N GLY A 142 4.08 11.58 5.39
CA GLY A 142 3.29 11.31 6.59
C GLY A 142 1.92 10.69 6.30
N ILE A 143 1.76 10.02 5.16
CA ILE A 143 0.48 9.43 4.72
C ILE A 143 0.34 8.03 5.30
N LYS A 144 -0.85 7.70 5.79
CA LYS A 144 -1.25 6.34 6.17
C LYS A 144 -2.18 5.78 5.10
N ALA A 145 -2.14 4.46 4.94
CA ALA A 145 -2.77 3.73 3.85
C ALA A 145 -3.25 2.37 4.37
N THR A 146 -3.99 1.63 3.55
CA THR A 146 -4.43 0.27 3.86
C THR A 146 -3.73 -0.74 2.95
N PHE A 147 -3.21 -1.82 3.49
CA PHE A 147 -2.55 -2.89 2.72
C PHE A 147 -3.35 -4.20 2.83
N CYS A 148 -3.91 -4.66 1.73
CA CYS A 148 -4.60 -5.94 1.62
C CYS A 148 -3.60 -7.03 1.22
N LEU A 149 -3.23 -7.86 2.19
CA LEU A 149 -2.11 -8.78 2.05
C LEU A 149 -2.57 -10.18 1.63
N ILE A 150 -1.84 -10.76 0.68
CA ILE A 150 -1.95 -12.19 0.35
C ILE A 150 -1.25 -12.97 1.47
N GLY A 151 -1.97 -13.93 2.06
CA GLY A 151 -1.51 -14.66 3.24
C GLY A 151 -0.18 -15.39 3.03
N ALA A 152 0.01 -16.01 1.85
CA ALA A 152 1.27 -16.68 1.54
C ALA A 152 2.47 -15.71 1.45
N TYR A 153 2.26 -14.47 1.03
CA TYR A 153 3.32 -13.46 1.01
C TYR A 153 3.55 -12.85 2.39
N ALA A 154 2.50 -12.67 3.18
CA ALA A 154 2.63 -12.30 4.58
C ALA A 154 3.43 -13.34 5.39
N GLU A 155 3.26 -14.64 5.09
CA GLU A 155 4.06 -15.72 5.67
C GLU A 155 5.52 -15.70 5.19
N ALA A 156 5.75 -15.37 3.92
CA ALA A 156 7.08 -15.36 3.32
C ALA A 156 7.93 -14.14 3.74
N TYR A 157 7.29 -12.98 3.95
CA TYR A 157 7.95 -11.70 4.25
C TYR A 157 7.38 -11.05 5.52
N PRO A 158 7.45 -11.72 6.69
CA PRO A 158 6.85 -11.23 7.93
C PRO A 158 7.45 -9.90 8.39
N GLU A 159 8.70 -9.60 8.05
CA GLU A 159 9.34 -8.31 8.35
C GLU A 159 8.64 -7.14 7.67
N LEU A 160 8.15 -7.31 6.43
CA LEU A 160 7.44 -6.25 5.71
C LEU A 160 6.06 -6.02 6.30
N VAL A 161 5.38 -7.08 6.76
CA VAL A 161 4.12 -6.95 7.50
C VAL A 161 4.34 -6.17 8.80
N ALA A 162 5.41 -6.46 9.53
CA ALA A 162 5.77 -5.73 10.74
C ALA A 162 6.08 -4.26 10.45
N ASP A 163 6.76 -3.96 9.33
CA ASP A 163 7.04 -2.60 8.91
C ASP A 163 5.78 -1.81 8.53
N ILE A 164 4.85 -2.42 7.79
CA ILE A 164 3.53 -1.83 7.49
C ILE A 164 2.83 -1.39 8.79
N VAL A 165 2.78 -2.28 9.80
CA VAL A 165 2.14 -1.98 11.09
C VAL A 165 2.92 -0.94 11.89
N ARG A 166 4.25 -1.06 11.95
CA ARG A 166 5.14 -0.13 12.68
C ARG A 166 5.03 1.28 12.13
N GLU A 167 4.77 1.43 10.83
CA GLU A 167 4.56 2.72 10.18
C GLU A 167 3.11 3.21 10.28
N GLY A 168 2.23 2.47 10.96
CA GLY A 168 0.88 2.90 11.30
C GLY A 168 -0.14 2.76 10.17
N HIS A 169 0.12 1.87 9.21
CA HIS A 169 -0.83 1.54 8.15
C HIS A 169 -1.86 0.52 8.61
N THR A 170 -3.06 0.54 8.01
CA THR A 170 -4.13 -0.43 8.29
C THR A 170 -3.87 -1.72 7.51
N LEU A 171 -4.15 -2.87 8.13
CA LEU A 171 -4.07 -4.19 7.50
C LEU A 171 -5.43 -4.69 7.02
N CYS A 172 -5.39 -5.39 5.90
CA CYS A 172 -6.54 -6.00 5.25
C CYS A 172 -6.15 -7.41 4.80
N ASN A 173 -7.09 -8.34 4.87
CA ASN A 173 -6.94 -9.71 4.39
C ASN A 173 -7.26 -9.76 2.88
N HIS A 174 -6.42 -10.43 2.09
CA HIS A 174 -6.61 -10.61 0.65
C HIS A 174 -6.56 -12.08 0.20
N SER A 175 -7.13 -12.96 1.02
CA SER A 175 -7.11 -14.42 0.86
C SER A 175 -5.69 -15.02 0.94
N TRP A 176 -5.57 -16.34 0.80
CA TRP A 176 -4.29 -17.03 1.01
C TRP A 176 -3.40 -17.05 -0.24
N TYR A 177 -3.96 -17.39 -1.42
CA TYR A 177 -3.26 -17.40 -2.72
C TYR A 177 -3.98 -16.56 -3.78
N HIS A 178 -4.72 -15.52 -3.38
CA HIS A 178 -5.45 -14.64 -4.30
C HIS A 178 -6.51 -15.40 -5.14
N GLU A 179 -7.34 -16.19 -4.47
CA GLU A 179 -8.36 -17.02 -5.09
C GLU A 179 -9.57 -16.19 -5.57
N PHE A 180 -9.66 -15.94 -6.87
CA PHE A 180 -10.79 -15.23 -7.50
C PHE A 180 -12.14 -15.96 -7.33
N ASP A 181 -12.13 -17.28 -7.23
CA ASP A 181 -13.33 -18.11 -7.10
C ASP A 181 -13.68 -18.44 -5.64
N LEU A 182 -13.00 -17.85 -4.66
CA LEU A 182 -13.17 -18.14 -3.22
C LEU A 182 -14.64 -18.10 -2.79
N GLY A 183 -15.44 -17.14 -3.28
CA GLY A 183 -16.87 -17.05 -2.99
C GLY A 183 -17.72 -18.25 -3.42
N THR A 184 -17.20 -19.12 -4.29
CA THR A 184 -17.87 -20.34 -4.74
C THR A 184 -17.67 -21.52 -3.79
N TRP A 185 -16.68 -21.45 -2.90
CA TRP A 185 -16.35 -22.50 -1.95
C TRP A 185 -17.39 -22.58 -0.81
N SER A 186 -17.29 -23.60 0.03
CA SER A 186 -18.09 -23.68 1.25
C SER A 186 -17.69 -22.62 2.28
N GLU A 187 -18.60 -22.27 3.19
CA GLU A 187 -18.31 -21.28 4.25
C GLU A 187 -17.13 -21.72 5.15
N GLU A 188 -16.99 -23.02 5.39
CA GLU A 188 -15.88 -23.58 6.18
C GLU A 188 -14.54 -23.40 5.45
N GLU A 189 -14.48 -23.67 4.14
CA GLU A 189 -13.29 -23.47 3.32
C GLU A 189 -12.90 -22.00 3.21
N ILE A 190 -13.87 -21.10 3.01
CA ILE A 190 -13.63 -19.65 3.01
C ILE A 190 -13.07 -19.23 4.37
N ARG A 191 -13.71 -19.63 5.48
CA ARG A 191 -13.28 -19.29 6.83
C ARG A 191 -11.86 -19.80 7.11
N ALA A 192 -11.55 -21.02 6.72
CA ALA A 192 -10.21 -21.60 6.88
C ALA A 192 -9.16 -20.84 6.07
N ASN A 193 -9.48 -20.45 4.83
CA ASN A 193 -8.60 -19.64 3.98
C ASN A 193 -8.30 -18.29 4.63
N LEU A 194 -9.35 -17.55 5.01
CA LEU A 194 -9.21 -16.23 5.63
C LEU A 194 -8.50 -16.31 6.99
N GLN A 195 -8.80 -17.33 7.81
CA GLN A 195 -8.15 -17.50 9.10
C GLN A 195 -6.66 -17.76 8.93
N ARG A 196 -6.27 -18.58 7.95
CA ARG A 196 -4.85 -18.86 7.68
C ARG A 196 -4.10 -17.57 7.31
N THR A 197 -4.70 -16.70 6.51
CA THR A 197 -4.13 -15.37 6.19
C THR A 197 -4.02 -14.50 7.44
N ASN A 198 -5.07 -14.46 8.27
CA ASN A 198 -5.05 -13.71 9.52
C ASN A 198 -3.97 -14.22 10.49
N ASP A 199 -3.77 -15.53 10.57
CA ASP A 199 -2.75 -16.14 11.41
C ASP A 199 -1.33 -15.76 10.94
N ALA A 200 -1.08 -15.74 9.62
CA ALA A 200 0.20 -15.29 9.09
C ALA A 200 0.48 -13.82 9.41
N ILE A 201 -0.52 -12.95 9.23
CA ILE A 201 -0.42 -11.52 9.52
C ILE A 201 -0.18 -11.28 11.03
N THR A 202 -0.97 -11.91 11.90
CA THR A 202 -0.85 -11.73 13.36
C THR A 202 0.41 -12.36 13.93
N LYS A 203 0.94 -13.42 13.31
CA LYS A 203 2.26 -13.97 13.66
C LYS A 203 3.39 -13.00 13.33
N ALA A 204 3.29 -12.31 12.20
CA ALA A 204 4.27 -11.30 11.78
C ALA A 204 4.18 -10.01 12.61
N ALA A 205 2.97 -9.59 12.96
CA ALA A 205 2.69 -8.41 13.78
C ALA A 205 1.72 -8.75 14.94
N PRO A 206 2.25 -9.23 16.08
CA PRO A 206 1.42 -9.58 17.23
C PRO A 206 0.59 -8.40 17.74
N GLY A 207 -0.72 -8.61 17.87
CA GLY A 207 -1.67 -7.58 18.30
C GLY A 207 -2.18 -6.67 17.17
N ALA A 208 -1.74 -6.87 15.93
CA ALA A 208 -2.35 -6.23 14.78
C ALA A 208 -3.85 -6.58 14.68
N THR A 209 -4.66 -5.58 14.35
CA THR A 209 -6.07 -5.76 14.04
C THR A 209 -6.22 -5.87 12.52
N ILE A 210 -7.02 -6.83 12.07
CA ILE A 210 -7.32 -7.04 10.65
C ILE A 210 -8.80 -6.73 10.49
N GLU A 211 -9.10 -5.46 10.20
CA GLU A 211 -10.48 -4.94 10.18
C GLU A 211 -11.18 -5.19 8.86
N TYR A 212 -10.43 -5.45 7.80
CA TYR A 212 -10.94 -5.51 6.44
C TYR A 212 -10.60 -6.84 5.77
N PHE A 213 -11.54 -7.31 4.94
CA PHE A 213 -11.30 -8.30 3.91
C PHE A 213 -11.61 -7.67 2.57
N ARG A 214 -10.72 -7.87 1.59
CA ARG A 214 -10.99 -7.55 0.19
C ARG A 214 -10.93 -8.85 -0.60
N HIS A 215 -12.03 -9.18 -1.29
CA HIS A 215 -12.05 -10.37 -2.12
C HIS A 215 -11.18 -10.15 -3.37
N PRO A 216 -10.28 -11.10 -3.72
CA PRO A 216 -9.50 -11.07 -4.95
C PRO A 216 -10.35 -10.70 -6.18
N GLY A 217 -9.89 -9.69 -6.94
CA GLY A 217 -10.56 -9.16 -8.12
C GLY A 217 -11.95 -8.55 -7.90
N GLY A 218 -12.32 -8.24 -6.64
CA GLY A 218 -13.65 -7.72 -6.31
C GLY A 218 -14.79 -8.68 -6.59
N GLN A 219 -14.53 -9.99 -6.64
CA GLN A 219 -15.50 -11.05 -7.00
C GLN A 219 -16.44 -11.38 -5.82
N TRP A 220 -17.18 -10.37 -5.38
CA TRP A 220 -18.03 -10.46 -4.19
C TRP A 220 -19.20 -11.44 -4.37
N THR A 221 -19.45 -12.20 -3.30
CA THR A 221 -20.64 -13.04 -3.12
C THR A 221 -21.20 -12.81 -1.73
N GLU A 222 -22.51 -13.00 -1.54
CA GLU A 222 -23.14 -12.91 -0.20
C GLU A 222 -22.47 -13.86 0.81
N ARG A 223 -22.01 -15.03 0.35
CA ARG A 223 -21.30 -16.01 1.17
C ARG A 223 -19.98 -15.46 1.69
N ALA A 224 -19.13 -14.93 0.80
CA ALA A 224 -17.84 -14.38 1.21
C ALA A 224 -18.00 -13.18 2.14
N ILE A 225 -19.00 -12.30 1.87
CA ILE A 225 -19.34 -11.17 2.74
C ILE A 225 -19.78 -11.67 4.12
N GLY A 226 -20.68 -12.65 4.18
CA GLY A 226 -21.16 -13.22 5.43
C GLY A 226 -20.05 -13.84 6.27
N VAL A 227 -19.16 -14.64 5.65
CA VAL A 227 -18.02 -15.24 6.35
C VAL A 227 -17.06 -14.18 6.87
N ALA A 228 -16.72 -13.16 6.07
CA ALA A 228 -15.87 -12.07 6.51
C ALA A 228 -16.48 -11.31 7.70
N ALA A 229 -17.77 -10.99 7.64
CA ALA A 229 -18.49 -10.33 8.73
C ALA A 229 -18.52 -11.17 10.02
N ASP A 230 -18.75 -12.48 9.91
CA ASP A 230 -18.69 -13.41 11.05
C ASP A 230 -17.29 -13.49 11.68
N MET A 231 -16.24 -13.17 10.92
CA MET A 231 -14.87 -13.09 11.39
C MET A 231 -14.50 -11.69 11.92
N GLY A 232 -15.45 -10.74 11.92
CA GLY A 232 -15.22 -9.36 12.37
C GLY A 232 -14.53 -8.48 11.34
N MET A 233 -14.48 -8.89 10.07
CA MET A 233 -13.89 -8.12 8.98
C MET A 233 -14.97 -7.45 8.12
N GLU A 234 -14.82 -6.15 7.87
CA GLU A 234 -15.63 -5.39 6.93
C GLU A 234 -15.19 -5.68 5.48
N SER A 235 -16.14 -5.84 4.57
CA SER A 235 -15.85 -6.09 3.15
C SER A 235 -15.48 -4.79 2.44
N LEU A 236 -14.20 -4.67 2.10
CA LEU A 236 -13.58 -3.47 1.53
C LEU A 236 -13.47 -3.57 0.01
N HIS A 237 -14.14 -2.66 -0.70
CA HIS A 237 -14.04 -2.45 -2.14
C HIS A 237 -13.32 -1.13 -2.46
N TRP A 238 -13.54 -0.58 -3.66
CA TRP A 238 -12.94 0.67 -4.12
C TRP A 238 -13.95 1.51 -4.92
N ALA A 239 -13.71 2.82 -4.95
CA ALA A 239 -14.41 3.76 -5.84
C ALA A 239 -13.60 4.04 -7.12
N VAL A 240 -12.27 3.93 -7.04
CA VAL A 240 -11.34 4.22 -8.13
C VAL A 240 -10.46 3.01 -8.40
N ASP A 241 -10.47 2.53 -9.64
CA ASP A 241 -9.57 1.49 -10.16
C ASP A 241 -8.84 2.05 -11.40
N PRO A 242 -7.51 2.28 -11.31
CA PRO A 242 -6.72 2.75 -12.43
C PRO A 242 -6.23 1.61 -13.34
N SER A 243 -6.53 0.35 -13.02
CA SER A 243 -6.04 -0.86 -13.69
C SER A 243 -4.51 -0.88 -13.80
N ASP A 244 -3.85 -0.50 -12.72
CA ASP A 244 -2.39 -0.47 -12.57
C ASP A 244 -1.77 -1.87 -12.57
N TRP A 245 -2.54 -2.92 -12.28
CA TRP A 245 -2.12 -4.32 -12.37
C TRP A 245 -1.86 -4.82 -13.81
N ASP A 246 -2.43 -4.14 -14.83
CA ASP A 246 -2.27 -4.49 -16.24
C ASP A 246 -0.97 -3.90 -16.80
N ASN A 247 -0.07 -4.75 -17.30
CA ASN A 247 1.19 -4.37 -17.96
C ASN A 247 1.01 -3.48 -19.20
N ALA A 248 -0.20 -3.41 -19.76
CA ALA A 248 -0.51 -2.49 -20.85
C ALA A 248 -0.88 -1.07 -20.37
N THR A 249 -1.19 -0.89 -19.09
CA THR A 249 -1.50 0.42 -18.52
C THR A 249 -0.20 1.16 -18.15
N THR A 250 0.06 2.28 -18.83
CA THR A 250 1.26 3.08 -18.59
C THR A 250 1.15 3.93 -17.33
N GLU A 251 2.30 4.34 -16.78
CA GLU A 251 2.39 5.30 -15.66
C GLU A 251 1.46 6.52 -15.83
N SER A 252 1.48 7.15 -17.02
CA SER A 252 0.64 8.31 -17.32
C SER A 252 -0.87 8.00 -17.34
N GLN A 253 -1.26 6.80 -17.75
CA GLN A 253 -2.64 6.35 -17.74
C GLN A 253 -3.12 6.07 -16.33
N ILE A 254 -2.30 5.41 -15.50
CA ILE A 254 -2.58 5.19 -14.07
C ILE A 254 -2.85 6.53 -13.40
N LYS A 255 -1.91 7.47 -13.53
CA LYS A 255 -2.06 8.83 -13.01
C LYS A 255 -3.36 9.49 -13.46
N THR A 256 -3.62 9.50 -14.77
CA THR A 256 -4.81 10.18 -15.32
C THR A 256 -6.10 9.57 -14.77
N ARG A 257 -6.20 8.23 -14.76
CA ARG A 257 -7.38 7.52 -14.24
C ARG A 257 -7.63 7.84 -12.77
N VAL A 258 -6.59 7.85 -11.94
CA VAL A 258 -6.72 8.23 -10.52
C VAL A 258 -7.18 9.68 -10.39
N LEU A 259 -6.52 10.62 -11.06
CA LEU A 259 -6.80 12.05 -10.92
C LEU A 259 -8.17 12.47 -11.45
N ASP A 260 -8.68 11.79 -12.48
CA ASP A 260 -9.97 12.11 -13.10
C ASP A 260 -11.14 11.48 -12.34
N ALA A 261 -10.94 10.30 -11.74
CA ALA A 261 -11.99 9.58 -11.03
C ALA A 261 -12.07 9.91 -9.53
N SER A 262 -10.97 10.41 -8.94
CA SER A 262 -10.95 10.70 -7.50
C SER A 262 -11.84 11.88 -7.13
N LYS A 263 -12.61 11.68 -6.06
CA LYS A 263 -13.46 12.66 -5.39
C LYS A 263 -13.20 12.57 -3.88
N PRO A 264 -13.59 13.60 -3.09
CA PRO A 264 -13.61 13.47 -1.63
C PRO A 264 -14.30 12.17 -1.21
N GLY A 265 -13.68 11.44 -0.28
CA GLY A 265 -14.16 10.15 0.20
C GLY A 265 -13.74 8.92 -0.61
N ALA A 266 -13.05 9.06 -1.75
CA ALA A 266 -12.74 7.92 -2.61
C ALA A 266 -11.74 6.95 -1.95
N ILE A 267 -12.07 5.65 -1.99
CA ILE A 267 -11.11 4.56 -1.76
C ILE A 267 -10.49 4.20 -3.11
N ILE A 268 -9.16 4.30 -3.20
CA ILE A 268 -8.39 4.13 -4.41
C ILE A 268 -7.65 2.79 -4.35
N LEU A 269 -7.90 1.92 -5.33
CA LEU A 269 -7.21 0.65 -5.50
C LEU A 269 -5.88 0.85 -6.24
N LEU A 270 -4.80 0.33 -5.68
CA LEU A 270 -3.46 0.22 -6.27
C LEU A 270 -2.87 -1.14 -5.88
N HIS A 271 -1.77 -1.55 -6.52
CA HIS A 271 -1.13 -2.85 -6.28
C HIS A 271 0.38 -2.73 -6.11
N ASP A 272 0.90 -3.16 -4.96
CA ASP A 272 2.34 -3.28 -4.73
C ASP A 272 2.86 -4.72 -4.96
N GLY A 273 1.97 -5.70 -5.13
CA GLY A 273 2.30 -7.10 -5.42
C GLY A 273 1.94 -7.64 -6.81
N ALA A 274 1.43 -6.81 -7.73
CA ALA A 274 0.99 -7.23 -9.08
C ALA A 274 2.14 -7.44 -10.09
N SER A 275 1.94 -7.15 -11.39
CA SER A 275 2.97 -7.34 -12.43
C SER A 275 3.57 -6.05 -13.00
N ASN A 276 2.90 -4.92 -12.79
CA ASN A 276 3.23 -3.63 -13.40
C ASN A 276 3.62 -2.55 -12.36
N GLN A 277 4.27 -2.96 -11.27
CA GLN A 277 4.55 -2.08 -10.13
C GLN A 277 5.50 -0.92 -10.46
N LYS A 278 6.33 -1.07 -11.49
CA LYS A 278 7.22 0.01 -11.93
C LYS A 278 6.42 1.24 -12.35
N ASP A 279 5.43 1.04 -13.21
CA ASP A 279 4.58 2.11 -13.71
C ASP A 279 3.62 2.60 -12.62
N MET A 280 3.11 1.69 -11.76
CA MET A 280 2.34 2.08 -10.58
C MET A 280 3.14 3.01 -9.66
N CYS A 281 4.37 2.65 -9.29
CA CYS A 281 5.20 3.45 -8.38
C CYS A 281 5.56 4.81 -8.99
N GLY A 282 5.88 4.87 -10.29
CA GLY A 282 6.09 6.14 -10.98
C GLY A 282 4.84 7.03 -10.96
N ALA A 283 3.67 6.41 -11.14
CA ALA A 283 2.41 7.12 -11.11
C ALA A 283 2.06 7.60 -9.70
N LEU A 284 2.33 6.80 -8.67
CA LEU A 284 2.06 7.11 -7.27
C LEU A 284 2.77 8.41 -6.85
N GLU A 285 4.06 8.56 -7.15
CA GLU A 285 4.81 9.79 -6.86
C GLU A 285 4.12 11.03 -7.47
N SER A 286 3.70 10.92 -8.74
CA SER A 286 2.96 11.97 -9.45
C SER A 286 1.55 12.22 -8.90
N ILE A 287 0.86 11.19 -8.44
CA ILE A 287 -0.49 11.26 -7.86
C ILE A 287 -0.41 12.00 -6.53
N LEU A 288 0.52 11.61 -5.66
CA LEU A 288 0.69 12.20 -4.33
C LEU A 288 0.99 13.71 -4.43
N ALA A 289 1.91 14.10 -5.32
CA ALA A 289 2.22 15.51 -5.55
C ALA A 289 1.01 16.32 -6.05
N GLU A 290 0.21 15.74 -6.94
CA GLU A 290 -0.97 16.42 -7.48
C GLU A 290 -2.13 16.48 -6.47
N PHE A 291 -2.31 15.44 -5.65
CA PHE A 291 -3.29 15.43 -4.57
C PHE A 291 -2.95 16.48 -3.50
N GLU A 292 -1.67 16.61 -3.12
CA GLU A 292 -1.20 17.69 -2.25
C GLU A 292 -1.52 19.06 -2.85
N ARG A 293 -1.20 19.28 -4.14
CA ARG A 293 -1.51 20.53 -4.85
C ARG A 293 -3.01 20.84 -4.89
N ARG A 294 -3.86 19.82 -4.94
CA ARG A 294 -5.33 19.92 -4.93
C ARG A 294 -5.93 20.01 -3.54
N GLY A 295 -5.13 19.87 -2.48
CA GLY A 295 -5.58 19.94 -1.08
C GLY A 295 -6.34 18.72 -0.61
N TYR A 296 -6.08 17.54 -1.20
CA TYR A 296 -6.63 16.28 -0.68
C TYR A 296 -6.05 15.97 0.70
N THR A 297 -6.91 15.45 1.58
CA THR A 297 -6.49 14.85 2.85
C THR A 297 -6.55 13.35 2.73
N TYR A 298 -5.79 12.65 3.57
CA TYR A 298 -5.67 11.20 3.55
C TYR A 298 -6.18 10.60 4.86
N SER A 299 -6.80 9.43 4.77
CA SER A 299 -7.09 8.57 5.91
C SER A 299 -6.49 7.19 5.68
N ALA A 300 -6.03 6.57 6.78
CA ALA A 300 -6.08 5.12 6.87
C ALA A 300 -7.52 4.75 7.25
N LEU A 301 -8.06 3.75 6.55
CA LEU A 301 -9.39 3.21 6.84
C LEU A 301 -9.43 2.57 8.23
#